data_AF-W1DFQ5-F1
#
_entry.id   AF-W1DFQ5-F1
#
_cell.length_a   1.000
_cell.length_b   1.000
_cell.length_c   1.000
_cell.angle_alpha   90.00
_cell.angle_beta   90.00
_cell.angle_gamma   90.00
#
_symmetry.space_group_name_H-M   'P 1'
#
loop_
_entity.id
_entity.type
_entity.pdbx_description
1 polymer ?
#
loop_
_entity_poly.entity_id
_entity_poly.type
_entity_poly.pdbx_seq_one_letter_code
_entity_poly.pdbx_strand_id
1 'polypeptide(L)'
;MHDFFRTADKEALHIIDDAFNIAKKIDYFSTSQAALNLHELTDSEKCRLTSQLARVKVRLEAMAPIHIEKYGIDKYETILHYANGMIYLDYNIQAMSGFISGGGMQGDMGAKDKYMADSVLWHLKNPQSEQKVIVVAHNAHIQKTPILYDGFLSCLPMGQRLKNAIGDDYMSLGITSYSGHTAALYPEVDTKYGFRVDNFQLQEPNEGSVEKAISGCGVTNSFVFFRNIPEDLQSIPNMIRFDSIYMKAELEKAFDGIFQN
;
A
#
# COMPACT_ATOMS: atom_id res chain seq x y z
N MET A 1 2.26 6.26 -20.43
CA MET A 1 1.19 7.29 -20.43
C MET A 1 1.47 8.39 -21.44
N HIS A 2 2.53 9.18 -21.29
CA HIS A 2 2.85 10.30 -22.19
C HIS A 2 2.90 9.91 -23.67
N ASP A 3 3.68 8.87 -24.01
CA ASP A 3 3.79 8.38 -25.40
C ASP A 3 2.48 7.82 -25.98
N PHE A 4 1.61 7.29 -25.12
CA PHE A 4 0.27 6.89 -25.55
C PHE A 4 -0.50 8.12 -26.03
N PHE A 5 -0.56 9.20 -25.26
CA PHE A 5 -1.30 10.41 -25.68
C PHE A 5 -0.66 11.11 -26.88
N ARG A 6 0.67 11.10 -27.02
CA ARG A 6 1.36 11.61 -28.22
C ARG A 6 0.88 10.95 -29.52
N THR A 7 0.42 9.72 -29.46
CA THR A 7 0.02 8.93 -30.64
C THR A 7 -1.48 8.69 -30.73
N ALA A 8 -2.16 8.56 -29.59
CA ALA A 8 -3.57 8.20 -29.46
C ALA A 8 -4.50 9.40 -29.31
N ASP A 9 -4.06 10.49 -28.69
CA ASP A 9 -4.91 11.65 -28.40
C ASP A 9 -4.07 12.92 -28.24
N LYS A 10 -3.57 13.41 -29.38
CA LYS A 10 -2.69 14.59 -29.42
C LYS A 10 -3.37 15.86 -28.89
N GLU A 11 -4.69 15.97 -29.07
CA GLU A 11 -5.45 17.11 -28.57
C GLU A 11 -5.39 17.20 -27.05
N ALA A 12 -5.39 16.08 -26.35
CA ALA A 12 -5.31 16.02 -24.89
C ALA A 12 -3.87 16.05 -24.35
N LEU A 13 -2.84 16.05 -25.21
CA LEU A 13 -1.44 15.98 -24.76
C LEU A 13 -1.06 17.14 -23.84
N HIS A 14 -1.58 18.34 -24.10
CA HIS A 14 -1.33 19.52 -23.28
C HIS A 14 -1.81 19.37 -21.81
N ILE A 15 -2.85 18.57 -21.57
CA ILE A 15 -3.39 18.29 -20.23
C ILE A 15 -2.36 17.48 -19.42
N ILE A 16 -1.74 16.50 -20.09
CA ILE A 16 -0.70 15.66 -19.50
C ILE A 16 0.59 16.45 -19.32
N ASP A 17 1.01 17.23 -20.32
CA ASP A 17 2.20 18.06 -20.21
C ASP A 17 2.13 19.01 -19.01
N ASP A 18 0.96 19.63 -18.78
CA ASP A 18 0.73 20.50 -17.62
C ASP A 18 0.89 19.73 -16.29
N ALA A 19 0.23 18.57 -16.16
CA ALA A 19 0.36 17.72 -14.97
C ALA A 19 1.81 17.25 -14.75
N PHE A 20 2.51 16.82 -15.80
CA PHE A 20 3.90 16.39 -15.73
C PHE A 20 4.84 17.53 -15.31
N ASN A 21 4.63 18.74 -15.81
CA ASN A 21 5.49 19.87 -15.47
C ASN A 21 5.34 20.30 -14.00
N ILE A 22 4.14 20.18 -13.43
CA ILE A 22 3.94 20.39 -11.99
C ILE A 22 4.56 19.23 -11.19
N ALA A 23 4.25 17.98 -11.56
CA ALA A 23 4.71 16.79 -10.82
C ALA A 23 6.24 16.65 -10.79
N LYS A 24 6.95 17.10 -11.82
CA LYS A 24 8.43 17.12 -11.87
C LYS A 24 9.09 17.84 -10.69
N LYS A 25 8.41 18.83 -10.10
CA LYS A 25 8.94 19.55 -8.93
C LYS A 25 8.99 18.66 -7.69
N ILE A 26 8.16 17.62 -7.64
CA ILE A 26 8.07 16.67 -6.52
C ILE A 26 8.40 15.24 -6.94
N ASP A 27 9.11 15.06 -8.05
CA ASP A 27 9.53 13.76 -8.59
C ASP A 27 10.79 13.26 -7.87
N TYR A 28 10.60 12.85 -6.62
CA TYR A 28 11.64 12.29 -5.77
C TYR A 28 11.64 10.76 -5.78
N PHE A 29 12.69 10.16 -5.21
CA PHE A 29 12.89 8.71 -5.14
C PHE A 29 11.80 7.95 -4.36
N SER A 30 11.03 8.63 -3.51
CA SER A 30 9.98 8.00 -2.72
C SER A 30 8.81 8.95 -2.47
N THR A 31 7.65 8.38 -2.16
CA THR A 31 6.48 9.16 -1.73
C THR A 31 6.73 9.89 -0.41
N SER A 32 7.54 9.33 0.50
CA SER A 32 7.90 10.01 1.75
C SER A 32 8.71 11.29 1.48
N GLN A 33 9.68 11.24 0.56
CA GLN A 33 10.45 12.42 0.17
C GLN A 33 9.56 13.46 -0.53
N ALA A 34 8.69 13.02 -1.44
CA ALA A 34 7.73 13.91 -2.10
C ALA A 34 6.77 14.58 -1.09
N ALA A 35 6.35 13.85 -0.06
CA ALA A 35 5.47 14.38 0.99
C ALA A 35 6.16 15.43 1.88
N LEU A 36 7.43 15.23 2.21
CA LEU A 36 8.24 16.21 2.97
C LEU A 36 8.48 17.49 2.16
N ASN A 37 8.66 17.35 0.84
CA ASN A 37 8.91 18.47 -0.07
C ASN A 37 7.64 18.97 -0.78
N LEU A 38 6.44 18.60 -0.29
CA LEU A 38 5.18 19.02 -0.89
C LEU A 38 4.98 20.55 -0.84
N HIS A 39 5.71 21.23 0.05
CA HIS A 39 5.75 22.69 0.16
C HIS A 39 6.40 23.37 -1.05
N GLU A 40 7.13 22.64 -1.90
CA GLU A 40 7.65 23.15 -3.18
C GLU A 40 6.54 23.44 -4.20
N LEU A 41 5.33 22.90 -3.97
CA LEU A 41 4.14 23.24 -4.72
C LEU A 41 3.30 24.29 -3.97
N THR A 42 2.89 25.32 -4.70
CA THR A 42 1.82 26.21 -4.22
C THR A 42 0.48 25.47 -4.15
N ASP A 43 -0.47 25.95 -3.36
CA ASP A 43 -1.80 25.33 -3.29
C ASP A 43 -2.52 25.37 -4.65
N SER A 44 -2.28 26.41 -5.45
CA SER A 44 -2.80 26.47 -6.82
C SER A 44 -2.21 25.37 -7.70
N GLU A 45 -0.93 25.04 -7.54
CA GLU A 45 -0.29 23.95 -8.30
C GLU A 45 -0.79 22.58 -7.85
N LYS A 46 -0.98 22.36 -6.55
CA LYS A 46 -1.59 21.11 -6.03
C LYS A 46 -2.98 20.90 -6.61
N CYS A 47 -3.86 21.90 -6.49
CA CYS A 47 -5.21 21.84 -7.07
C CYS A 47 -5.16 21.65 -8.59
N ARG A 48 -4.23 22.32 -9.27
CA ARG A 48 -4.06 22.16 -10.72
C ARG A 48 -3.64 20.74 -11.08
N LEU A 49 -2.65 20.17 -10.41
CA LEU A 49 -2.20 18.79 -10.62
C LEU A 49 -3.35 17.79 -10.47
N THR A 50 -4.04 17.81 -9.32
CA THR A 50 -5.20 16.95 -9.06
C THR A 50 -6.28 17.11 -10.14
N SER A 51 -6.60 18.35 -10.52
CA SER A 51 -7.61 18.62 -11.56
C SER A 51 -7.20 18.09 -12.93
N GLN A 52 -5.93 18.19 -13.31
CA GLN A 52 -5.46 17.71 -14.60
C GLN A 52 -5.43 16.18 -14.65
N LEU A 53 -5.00 15.51 -13.58
CA LEU A 53 -5.03 14.05 -13.50
C LEU A 53 -6.46 13.51 -13.62
N ALA A 54 -7.43 14.17 -12.97
CA ALA A 54 -8.84 13.82 -13.11
C ALA A 54 -9.35 14.01 -14.55
N ARG A 55 -8.99 15.13 -15.20
CA ARG A 55 -9.36 15.39 -16.61
C ARG A 55 -8.74 14.38 -17.57
N VAL A 56 -7.48 13.97 -17.36
CA VAL A 56 -6.82 12.94 -18.16
C VAL A 56 -7.60 11.64 -18.10
N LYS A 57 -8.02 11.20 -16.90
CA LYS A 57 -8.82 10.00 -16.74
C LYS A 57 -10.16 10.11 -17.47
N VAL A 58 -10.90 11.19 -17.26
CA VAL A 58 -12.20 11.39 -17.91
C VAL A 58 -12.07 11.40 -19.44
N ARG A 59 -11.03 12.06 -19.97
CA ARG A 59 -10.77 12.07 -21.42
C ARG A 59 -10.45 10.67 -21.94
N LEU A 60 -9.63 9.91 -21.23
CA LEU A 60 -9.28 8.54 -21.60
C LEU A 60 -10.54 7.65 -21.66
N GLU A 61 -11.42 7.75 -20.66
CA GLU A 61 -12.68 7.00 -20.59
C GLU A 61 -13.67 7.43 -21.70
N ALA A 62 -13.79 8.74 -21.96
CA ALA A 62 -14.65 9.26 -23.03
C ALA A 62 -14.20 8.81 -24.43
N MET A 63 -12.89 8.63 -24.63
CA MET A 63 -12.29 8.17 -25.88
C MET A 63 -12.12 6.64 -25.95
N ALA A 64 -12.64 5.90 -24.96
CA ALA A 64 -12.45 4.46 -24.86
C ALA A 64 -12.82 3.69 -26.14
N PRO A 65 -13.97 3.92 -26.81
CA PRO A 65 -14.32 3.17 -28.03
C PRO A 65 -13.24 3.29 -29.12
N ILE A 66 -12.76 4.52 -29.36
CA ILE A 66 -11.73 4.79 -30.38
C ILE A 66 -10.38 4.19 -29.97
N HIS A 67 -10.02 4.28 -28.70
CA HIS A 67 -8.77 3.71 -28.19
C HIS A 67 -8.76 2.19 -28.22
N ILE A 68 -9.87 1.55 -27.83
CA ILE A 68 -10.02 0.10 -27.82
C ILE A 68 -9.99 -0.44 -29.26
N GLU A 69 -10.73 0.18 -30.18
CA GLU A 69 -10.74 -0.22 -31.59
C GLU A 69 -9.33 -0.18 -32.21
N LYS A 70 -8.57 0.89 -31.93
CA LYS A 70 -7.26 1.10 -32.54
C LYS A 70 -6.11 0.35 -31.86
N TYR A 71 -6.16 0.21 -30.54
CA TYR A 71 -5.02 -0.26 -29.73
C TYR A 71 -5.29 -1.56 -28.97
N GLY A 72 -6.53 -2.05 -28.99
CA GLY A 72 -6.96 -3.22 -28.24
C GLY A 72 -7.33 -2.90 -26.79
N ILE A 73 -8.17 -3.77 -26.21
CA ILE A 73 -8.68 -3.60 -24.84
C ILE A 73 -7.56 -3.68 -23.79
N ASP A 74 -6.61 -4.61 -23.92
CA ASP A 74 -5.52 -4.80 -22.95
C ASP A 74 -4.65 -3.55 -22.80
N LYS A 75 -4.30 -2.93 -23.93
CA LYS A 75 -3.51 -1.70 -23.93
C LYS A 75 -4.31 -0.54 -23.35
N TYR A 76 -5.59 -0.42 -23.69
CA TYR A 76 -6.46 0.60 -23.11
C TYR A 76 -6.56 0.43 -21.58
N GLU A 77 -6.85 -0.78 -21.09
CA GLU A 77 -6.97 -1.06 -19.66
C GLU A 77 -5.66 -0.80 -18.91
N THR A 78 -4.52 -1.14 -19.51
CA THR A 78 -3.19 -0.84 -18.94
C THR A 78 -2.99 0.67 -18.76
N ILE A 79 -3.33 1.47 -19.78
CA ILE A 79 -3.21 2.93 -19.74
C ILE A 79 -4.19 3.52 -18.71
N LEU A 80 -5.43 3.00 -18.64
CA LEU A 80 -6.40 3.42 -17.63
C LEU A 80 -5.93 3.07 -16.22
N HIS A 81 -5.32 1.90 -16.04
CA HIS A 81 -4.74 1.49 -14.77
C HIS A 81 -3.61 2.44 -14.33
N TYR A 82 -2.72 2.83 -15.24
CA TYR A 82 -1.69 3.84 -14.94
C TYR A 82 -2.27 5.24 -14.67
N ALA A 83 -3.33 5.65 -15.37
CA ALA A 83 -4.03 6.90 -15.10
C ALA A 83 -4.60 6.93 -13.67
N ASN A 84 -5.23 5.83 -13.24
CA ASN A 84 -5.70 5.68 -11.87
C ASN A 84 -4.52 5.72 -10.87
N GLY A 85 -3.40 5.05 -11.18
CA GLY A 85 -2.20 5.06 -10.34
C GLY A 85 -1.67 6.46 -10.06
N MET A 86 -1.64 7.34 -11.08
CA MET A 86 -1.22 8.74 -10.90
C MET A 86 -2.16 9.51 -9.96
N ILE A 87 -3.48 9.29 -10.05
CA ILE A 87 -4.47 9.92 -9.15
C ILE A 87 -4.26 9.45 -7.70
N TYR A 88 -4.08 8.14 -7.50
CA TYR A 88 -3.81 7.61 -6.15
C TYR A 88 -2.46 8.05 -5.61
N LEU A 89 -1.45 8.23 -6.47
CA LEU A 89 -0.14 8.74 -6.07
C LEU A 89 -0.22 10.20 -5.62
N ASP A 90 -0.88 11.06 -6.39
CA ASP A 90 -1.12 12.47 -6.02
C ASP A 90 -1.81 12.56 -4.65
N TYR A 91 -2.91 11.83 -4.48
CA TYR A 91 -3.62 11.78 -3.21
C TYR A 91 -2.73 11.24 -2.07
N ASN A 92 -1.98 10.16 -2.31
CA ASN A 92 -1.16 9.53 -1.29
C ASN A 92 0.04 10.41 -0.85
N ILE A 93 0.60 11.23 -1.72
CA ILE A 93 1.64 12.21 -1.35
C ILE A 93 1.06 13.25 -0.38
N GLN A 94 -0.14 13.76 -0.66
CA GLN A 94 -0.83 14.73 0.21
C GLN A 94 -1.23 14.10 1.54
N ALA A 95 -1.79 12.88 1.51
CA ALA A 95 -2.12 12.09 2.70
C ALA A 95 -0.90 11.81 3.58
N MET A 96 0.22 11.42 2.97
CA MET A 96 1.49 11.19 3.67
C MET A 96 2.01 12.48 4.31
N SER A 97 1.90 13.62 3.63
CA SER A 97 2.31 14.92 4.18
C SER A 97 1.46 15.30 5.41
N GLY A 98 0.14 15.07 5.33
CA GLY A 98 -0.78 15.22 6.47
C GLY A 98 -0.44 14.26 7.63
N PHE A 99 -0.15 13.00 7.33
CA PHE A 99 0.26 12.01 8.33
C PHE A 99 1.55 12.41 9.06
N ILE A 100 2.60 12.81 8.32
CA ILE A 100 3.89 13.23 8.88
C ILE A 100 3.74 14.48 9.77
N SER A 101 2.90 15.42 9.37
CA SER A 101 2.65 16.67 10.11
C SER A 101 1.64 16.52 11.27
N GLY A 102 1.03 15.34 11.43
CA GLY A 102 -0.02 15.10 12.43
C GLY A 102 -1.39 15.69 12.10
N GLY A 103 -1.59 16.23 10.89
CA GLY A 103 -2.84 16.81 10.41
C GLY A 103 -3.66 15.91 9.47
N GLY A 104 -3.29 14.64 9.31
CA GLY A 104 -3.95 13.71 8.38
C GLY A 104 -5.36 13.30 8.82
N MET A 105 -6.20 12.89 7.86
CA MET A 105 -7.54 12.35 8.17
C MET A 105 -7.48 10.84 8.36
N GLN A 106 -8.45 10.31 9.12
CA GLN A 106 -8.56 8.88 9.35
C GLN A 106 -8.77 8.12 8.03
N GLY A 107 -7.93 7.11 7.79
CA GLY A 107 -8.02 6.23 6.63
C GLY A 107 -7.31 6.71 5.36
N ASP A 108 -6.81 7.96 5.31
CA ASP A 108 -6.21 8.56 4.11
C ASP A 108 -5.02 7.76 3.58
N MET A 109 -4.22 7.17 4.49
CA MET A 109 -3.06 6.34 4.13
C MET A 109 -3.47 5.05 3.41
N GLY A 110 -4.76 4.71 3.38
CA GLY A 110 -5.31 3.56 2.66
C GLY A 110 -5.52 3.77 1.17
N ALA A 111 -5.28 4.97 0.64
CA ALA A 111 -5.40 5.25 -0.79
C ALA A 111 -4.40 4.41 -1.61
N LYS A 112 -3.12 4.33 -1.19
CA LYS A 112 -2.14 3.46 -1.85
C LYS A 112 -2.54 1.98 -1.76
N ASP A 113 -3.05 1.54 -0.61
CA ASP A 113 -3.48 0.17 -0.38
C ASP A 113 -4.68 -0.21 -1.25
N LYS A 114 -5.56 0.76 -1.53
CA LYS A 114 -6.63 0.57 -2.51
C LYS A 114 -6.05 0.36 -3.91
N TYR A 115 -5.12 1.19 -4.35
CA TYR A 115 -4.49 1.01 -5.67
C TYR A 115 -3.73 -0.31 -5.77
N MET A 116 -3.02 -0.72 -4.71
CA MET A 116 -2.35 -2.02 -4.64
C MET A 116 -3.35 -3.18 -4.78
N ALA A 117 -4.48 -3.14 -4.06
CA ALA A 117 -5.52 -4.16 -4.17
C ALA A 117 -6.13 -4.19 -5.58
N ASP A 118 -6.48 -3.03 -6.15
CA ASP A 118 -7.01 -2.93 -7.51
C ASP A 118 -6.01 -3.48 -8.55
N SER A 119 -4.69 -3.32 -8.32
CA SER A 119 -3.63 -3.85 -9.18
C SER A 119 -3.55 -5.37 -9.13
N VAL A 120 -3.63 -5.97 -7.93
CA VAL A 120 -3.68 -7.43 -7.77
C VAL A 120 -4.93 -7.99 -8.45
N LEU A 121 -6.10 -7.38 -8.22
CA LEU A 121 -7.35 -7.79 -8.85
C LEU A 121 -7.29 -7.62 -10.38
N TRP A 122 -6.64 -6.56 -10.88
CA TRP A 122 -6.43 -6.37 -12.32
C TRP A 122 -5.60 -7.50 -12.93
N HIS A 123 -4.54 -7.95 -12.27
CA HIS A 123 -3.77 -9.12 -12.72
C HIS A 123 -4.58 -10.43 -12.69
N LEU A 124 -5.59 -10.53 -11.82
CA LEU A 124 -6.48 -11.70 -11.72
C LEU A 124 -7.68 -11.65 -12.68
N LYS A 125 -7.92 -10.54 -13.40
CA LYS A 125 -9.15 -10.34 -14.19
C LYS A 125 -9.35 -11.29 -15.37
N ASN A 126 -8.38 -12.14 -15.72
CA ASN A 126 -8.55 -13.13 -16.80
C ASN A 126 -9.30 -14.37 -16.28
N PRO A 127 -10.58 -14.58 -16.62
CA PRO A 127 -11.40 -15.66 -16.07
C PRO A 127 -10.97 -17.06 -16.54
N GLN A 128 -10.14 -17.15 -17.59
CA GLN A 128 -9.59 -18.41 -18.09
C GLN A 128 -8.21 -18.73 -17.49
N SER A 129 -7.71 -17.87 -16.60
CA SER A 129 -6.39 -18.00 -16.02
C SER A 129 -6.45 -18.79 -14.71
N GLU A 130 -5.79 -19.95 -14.65
CA GLU A 130 -5.52 -20.66 -13.38
C GLU A 130 -4.37 -20.01 -12.58
N GLN A 131 -3.99 -18.77 -12.92
CA GLN A 131 -2.86 -18.09 -12.31
C GLN A 131 -3.12 -17.79 -10.84
N LYS A 132 -2.19 -18.25 -10.01
CA LYS A 132 -2.07 -17.84 -8.61
C LYS A 132 -1.09 -16.69 -8.53
N VAL A 133 -1.44 -15.67 -7.75
CA VAL A 133 -0.58 -14.51 -7.50
C VAL A 133 -0.05 -14.60 -6.07
N ILE A 134 1.28 -14.50 -5.91
CA ILE A 134 1.92 -14.33 -4.62
C ILE A 134 2.27 -12.85 -4.49
N VAL A 135 1.69 -12.17 -3.49
CA VAL A 135 1.98 -10.77 -3.19
C VAL A 135 2.94 -10.70 -2.02
N VAL A 136 4.14 -10.19 -2.26
CA VAL A 136 5.14 -9.94 -1.22
C VAL A 136 5.06 -8.47 -0.82
N ALA A 137 4.56 -8.21 0.37
CA ALA A 137 4.47 -6.88 0.94
C ALA A 137 4.56 -6.95 2.47
N HIS A 138 4.79 -5.80 3.11
CA HIS A 138 4.83 -5.72 4.57
C HIS A 138 3.51 -6.21 5.20
N ASN A 139 3.57 -6.76 6.42
CA ASN A 139 2.41 -7.26 7.17
C ASN A 139 1.26 -6.23 7.21
N ALA A 140 1.62 -4.95 7.31
CA ALA A 140 0.70 -3.82 7.24
C ALA A 140 -0.26 -3.87 6.04
N HIS A 141 0.26 -4.24 4.87
CA HIS A 141 -0.49 -4.22 3.62
C HIS A 141 -1.28 -5.49 3.41
N ILE A 142 -0.78 -6.64 3.86
CA ILE A 142 -1.40 -7.94 3.59
C ILE A 142 -2.42 -8.36 4.67
N GLN A 143 -2.43 -7.72 5.84
CA GLN A 143 -3.39 -8.08 6.87
C GLN A 143 -4.84 -7.79 6.44
N LYS A 144 -5.79 -8.55 7.00
CA LYS A 144 -7.22 -8.51 6.67
C LYS A 144 -8.03 -7.52 7.53
N THR A 145 -7.39 -6.89 8.52
CA THR A 145 -8.04 -5.98 9.48
C THR A 145 -7.51 -4.55 9.35
N PRO A 146 -8.27 -3.52 9.75
CA PRO A 146 -7.79 -2.13 9.77
C PRO A 146 -6.50 -1.94 10.56
N ILE A 147 -5.68 -0.97 10.17
CA ILE A 147 -4.48 -0.55 10.91
C ILE A 147 -4.83 0.65 11.78
N LEU A 148 -4.62 0.51 13.10
CA LEU A 148 -4.81 1.57 14.07
C LEU A 148 -3.51 1.90 14.80
N TYR A 149 -3.15 3.18 14.86
CA TYR A 149 -2.10 3.70 15.73
C TYR A 149 -2.76 4.47 16.87
N ASP A 150 -2.68 3.96 18.10
CA ASP A 150 -3.29 4.58 19.29
C ASP A 150 -4.77 4.97 19.09
N GLY A 151 -5.52 4.10 18.39
CA GLY A 151 -6.93 4.32 18.07
C GLY A 151 -7.20 5.19 16.84
N PHE A 152 -6.18 5.83 16.28
CA PHE A 152 -6.29 6.52 15.00
C PHE A 152 -6.28 5.51 13.85
N LEU A 153 -7.38 5.46 13.08
CA LEU A 153 -7.45 4.65 11.87
C LEU A 153 -6.48 5.19 10.82
N SER A 154 -5.37 4.50 10.60
CA SER A 154 -4.37 4.88 9.60
C SER A 154 -4.83 4.50 8.21
N CYS A 155 -5.14 3.21 7.99
CA CYS A 155 -5.57 2.71 6.70
C CYS A 155 -6.43 1.45 6.80
N LEU A 156 -7.26 1.26 5.76
CA LEU A 156 -7.82 -0.04 5.41
C LEU A 156 -6.87 -0.71 4.41
N PRO A 157 -6.15 -1.77 4.81
CA PRO A 157 -5.04 -2.30 4.04
C PRO A 157 -5.49 -3.09 2.80
N MET A 158 -4.54 -3.30 1.89
CA MET A 158 -4.77 -4.07 0.66
C MET A 158 -5.38 -5.44 0.97
N GLY A 159 -4.87 -6.15 1.97
CA GLY A 159 -5.33 -7.49 2.33
C GLY A 159 -6.79 -7.54 2.79
N GLN A 160 -7.26 -6.52 3.52
CA GLN A 160 -8.67 -6.39 3.86
C GLN A 160 -9.54 -6.22 2.60
N ARG A 161 -9.08 -5.43 1.64
CA ARG A 161 -9.80 -5.20 0.37
C ARG A 161 -9.83 -6.45 -0.49
N LEU A 162 -8.72 -7.17 -0.57
CA LEU A 162 -8.64 -8.45 -1.26
C LEU A 162 -9.55 -9.49 -0.60
N LYS A 163 -9.54 -9.60 0.73
CA LYS A 163 -10.47 -10.49 1.44
C LYS A 163 -11.93 -10.17 1.13
N ASN A 164 -12.30 -8.90 1.05
CA ASN A 164 -13.66 -8.49 0.70
C ASN A 164 -14.01 -8.78 -0.77
N ALA A 165 -13.05 -8.68 -1.68
CA ALA A 165 -13.29 -8.83 -3.12
C ALA A 165 -13.32 -10.29 -3.59
N ILE A 166 -12.44 -11.14 -3.04
CA ILE A 166 -12.26 -12.54 -3.49
C ILE A 166 -12.45 -13.57 -2.37
N GLY A 167 -12.89 -13.14 -1.18
CA GLY A 167 -13.34 -14.05 -0.12
C GLY A 167 -12.25 -15.04 0.31
N ASP A 168 -12.58 -16.33 0.30
CA ASP A 168 -11.69 -17.40 0.78
C ASP A 168 -10.53 -17.72 -0.17
N ASP A 169 -10.55 -17.17 -1.38
CA ASP A 169 -9.43 -17.25 -2.32
C ASP A 169 -8.27 -16.33 -1.93
N TYR A 170 -8.48 -15.40 -0.99
CA TYR A 170 -7.41 -14.62 -0.37
C TYR A 170 -6.89 -15.27 0.92
N MET A 171 -5.57 -15.50 0.96
CA MET A 171 -4.86 -16.00 2.13
C MET A 171 -3.74 -15.03 2.51
N SER A 172 -3.71 -14.61 3.78
CA SER A 172 -2.70 -13.70 4.33
C SER A 172 -1.75 -14.43 5.27
N LEU A 173 -0.45 -14.42 4.95
CA LEU A 173 0.57 -15.07 5.77
C LEU A 173 1.56 -14.01 6.26
N GLY A 174 1.51 -13.70 7.55
CA GLY A 174 2.40 -12.74 8.18
C GLY A 174 3.78 -13.32 8.43
N ILE A 175 4.78 -12.45 8.57
CA ILE A 175 6.15 -12.84 8.98
C ILE A 175 6.52 -12.06 10.23
N THR A 176 7.18 -12.72 11.17
CA THR A 176 7.75 -12.05 12.34
C THR A 176 9.10 -12.63 12.78
N SER A 177 9.77 -11.92 13.68
CA SER A 177 10.89 -12.42 14.45
C SER A 177 10.89 -11.96 15.90
N TYR A 178 11.21 -12.87 16.82
CA TYR A 178 11.46 -12.57 18.22
C TYR A 178 12.92 -12.20 18.54
N SER A 179 13.87 -12.41 17.62
CA SER A 179 15.30 -12.14 17.86
C SER A 179 16.07 -11.71 16.60
N GLY A 180 17.32 -11.27 16.76
CA GLY A 180 18.13 -10.76 15.66
C GLY A 180 17.91 -9.28 15.40
N HIS A 181 17.93 -8.85 14.15
CA HIS A 181 17.87 -7.44 13.77
C HIS A 181 16.77 -7.17 12.75
N THR A 182 16.26 -5.93 12.76
CA THR A 182 15.30 -5.43 11.76
C THR A 182 15.72 -4.05 11.28
N ALA A 183 15.14 -3.61 10.17
CA ALA A 183 15.25 -2.23 9.72
C ALA A 183 14.27 -1.35 10.50
N ALA A 184 14.76 -0.32 11.18
CA ALA A 184 13.91 0.73 11.74
C ALA A 184 13.93 1.96 10.82
N LEU A 185 12.75 2.51 10.53
CA LEU A 185 12.58 3.63 9.60
C LEU A 185 12.21 4.89 10.38
N TYR A 186 13.01 5.96 10.21
CA TYR A 186 12.77 7.25 10.86
C TYR A 186 12.69 8.36 9.81
N PRO A 187 11.64 9.20 9.79
CA PRO A 187 11.56 10.33 8.87
C PRO A 187 12.80 11.22 8.98
N GLU A 188 13.42 11.53 7.85
CA GLU A 188 14.64 12.34 7.79
C GLU A 188 14.75 13.03 6.43
N VAL A 189 14.62 14.36 6.43
CA VAL A 189 14.44 15.19 5.23
C VAL A 189 15.62 15.13 4.28
N ASP A 190 16.84 15.09 4.82
CA ASP A 190 18.08 15.19 4.05
C ASP A 190 18.56 13.82 3.50
N THR A 191 17.72 12.80 3.55
CA THR A 191 18.03 11.47 3.02
C THR A 191 17.42 11.25 1.64
N LYS A 192 18.01 10.35 0.85
CA LYS A 192 17.53 10.02 -0.50
C LYS A 192 16.04 9.61 -0.54
N TYR A 193 15.55 8.96 0.51
CA TYR A 193 14.21 8.37 0.56
C TYR A 193 13.25 9.10 1.52
N GLY A 194 13.68 10.17 2.19
CA GLY A 194 12.88 10.88 3.20
C GLY A 194 12.80 10.15 4.53
N PHE A 195 13.63 9.15 4.72
CA PHE A 195 13.83 8.44 5.97
C PHE A 195 15.22 7.82 6.02
N ARG A 196 15.76 7.76 7.23
CA ARG A 196 16.94 6.96 7.56
C ARG A 196 16.53 5.55 7.94
N VAL A 197 17.39 4.60 7.58
CA VAL A 197 17.23 3.18 7.90
C VAL A 197 18.29 2.81 8.91
N ASP A 198 17.85 2.34 10.08
CA ASP A 198 18.74 1.85 11.12
C ASP A 198 18.69 0.34 11.23
N ASN A 199 19.87 -0.26 11.47
CA ASN A 199 19.96 -1.65 11.87
C ASN A 199 19.59 -1.76 13.36
N PHE A 200 18.36 -2.15 13.65
CA PHE A 200 17.79 -2.18 14.98
C PHE A 200 17.86 -3.59 15.58
N GLN A 201 18.62 -3.75 16.66
CA GLN A 201 18.64 -4.99 17.45
C GLN A 201 17.28 -5.19 18.11
N LEU A 202 16.62 -6.30 17.79
CA LEU A 202 15.35 -6.65 18.40
C LEU A 202 15.54 -6.84 19.91
N GLN A 203 14.68 -6.15 20.66
CA GLN A 203 14.57 -6.29 22.11
C GLN A 203 13.72 -7.52 22.44
N GLU A 204 13.77 -7.91 23.72
CA GLU A 204 12.94 -8.98 24.27
C GLU A 204 11.46 -8.81 23.86
N PRO A 205 10.78 -9.90 23.48
CA PRO A 205 9.40 -9.81 23.03
C PRO A 205 8.44 -9.29 24.09
N ASN A 206 7.53 -8.41 23.70
CA ASN A 206 6.50 -7.86 24.59
C ASN A 206 5.52 -8.95 25.05
N GLU A 207 5.13 -8.93 26.32
CA GLU A 207 4.07 -9.81 26.84
C GLU A 207 2.77 -9.63 26.04
N GLY A 208 2.08 -10.74 25.71
CA GLY A 208 0.88 -10.73 24.87
C GLY A 208 1.13 -10.62 23.36
N SER A 209 2.39 -10.57 22.92
CA SER A 209 2.76 -10.64 21.50
C SER A 209 2.93 -12.08 21.00
N VAL A 210 2.77 -12.28 19.70
CA VAL A 210 3.01 -13.59 19.07
C VAL A 210 4.46 -14.02 19.20
N GLU A 211 5.39 -13.07 19.14
CA GLU A 211 6.83 -13.27 19.30
C GLU A 211 7.14 -13.81 20.70
N LYS A 212 6.47 -13.30 21.74
CA LYS A 212 6.62 -13.80 23.11
C LYS A 212 6.09 -15.22 23.26
N ALA A 213 4.92 -15.50 22.71
CA ALA A 213 4.33 -16.83 22.75
C ALA A 213 5.23 -17.86 22.03
N ILE A 214 5.74 -17.53 20.84
CA ILE A 214 6.63 -18.42 20.08
C ILE A 214 7.97 -18.61 20.79
N SER A 215 8.57 -17.52 21.29
CA SER A 215 9.82 -17.57 22.06
C SER A 215 9.68 -18.46 23.31
N GLY A 216 8.56 -18.36 24.04
CA GLY A 216 8.28 -19.20 25.22
C GLY A 216 8.16 -20.69 24.92
N CYS A 217 7.75 -21.05 23.70
CA CYS A 217 7.72 -22.43 23.23
C CYS A 217 9.10 -22.94 22.74
N GLY A 218 10.10 -22.07 22.61
CA GLY A 218 11.44 -22.42 22.14
C GLY A 218 11.49 -22.84 20.66
N VAL A 219 10.52 -22.42 19.85
CA VAL A 219 10.41 -22.81 18.44
C VAL A 219 11.03 -21.73 17.54
N THR A 220 11.83 -22.15 16.56
CA THR A 220 12.41 -21.29 15.50
C THR A 220 12.00 -21.82 14.13
N ASN A 221 12.04 -20.99 13.08
CA ASN A 221 11.71 -21.39 11.70
C ASN A 221 10.37 -22.15 11.58
N SER A 222 9.31 -21.61 12.17
CA SER A 222 8.03 -22.30 12.29
C SER A 222 6.88 -21.49 11.74
N PHE A 223 5.84 -22.19 11.30
CA PHE A 223 4.61 -21.60 10.85
C PHE A 223 3.46 -21.92 11.82
N VAL A 224 2.77 -20.88 12.27
CA VAL A 224 1.56 -20.99 13.10
C VAL A 224 0.36 -20.67 12.22
N PHE A 225 -0.54 -21.64 12.04
CA PHE A 225 -1.79 -21.45 11.29
C PHE A 225 -2.95 -21.18 12.25
N PHE A 226 -3.77 -20.17 11.94
CA PHE A 226 -4.90 -19.75 12.77
C PHE A 226 -6.24 -20.37 12.36
N ARG A 227 -6.30 -21.13 11.25
CA ARG A 227 -7.56 -21.72 10.78
C ARG A 227 -8.10 -22.84 11.68
N ASN A 228 -7.26 -23.46 12.51
CA ASN A 228 -7.61 -24.61 13.36
C ASN A 228 -7.19 -24.39 14.82
N ILE A 229 -7.54 -23.24 15.39
CA ILE A 229 -7.25 -22.95 16.80
C ILE A 229 -8.16 -23.82 17.68
N PRO A 230 -7.63 -24.52 18.70
CA PRO A 230 -8.43 -25.30 19.65
C PRO A 230 -9.48 -24.43 20.36
N GLU A 231 -10.70 -24.96 20.52
CA GLU A 231 -11.81 -24.24 21.17
C GLU A 231 -11.53 -23.89 22.64
N ASP A 232 -10.63 -24.63 23.30
CA ASP A 232 -10.24 -24.45 24.70
C ASP A 232 -9.08 -23.46 24.90
N LEU A 233 -8.58 -22.84 23.81
CA LEU A 233 -7.50 -21.86 23.91
C LEU A 233 -7.99 -20.60 24.65
N GLN A 234 -7.40 -20.33 25.82
CA GLN A 234 -7.83 -19.24 26.70
C GLN A 234 -7.58 -17.84 26.11
N SER A 235 -6.49 -17.67 25.36
CA SER A 235 -6.15 -16.39 24.75
C SER A 235 -5.21 -16.55 23.56
N ILE A 236 -5.49 -15.84 22.47
CA ILE A 236 -4.59 -15.68 21.34
C ILE A 236 -3.80 -14.38 21.57
N PRO A 237 -2.48 -14.34 21.29
CA PRO A 237 -1.73 -13.10 21.29
C PRO A 237 -2.40 -12.05 20.40
N ASN A 238 -2.42 -10.80 20.84
CA ASN A 238 -3.10 -9.71 20.12
C ASN A 238 -2.14 -8.60 19.69
N MET A 239 -0.84 -8.90 19.70
CA MET A 239 0.21 -8.01 19.25
C MET A 239 1.17 -8.74 18.33
N ILE A 240 1.66 -8.02 17.34
CA ILE A 240 2.71 -8.46 16.43
C ILE A 240 3.71 -7.33 16.26
N ARG A 241 4.96 -7.69 16.00
CA ARG A 241 5.99 -6.74 15.64
C ARG A 241 5.67 -6.08 14.29
N PHE A 242 5.89 -4.78 14.24
CA PHE A 242 5.79 -3.93 13.06
C PHE A 242 7.11 -3.16 12.97
N ASP A 243 8.01 -3.60 12.09
CA ASP A 243 9.39 -3.14 12.06
C ASP A 243 10.06 -3.21 13.45
N SER A 244 10.36 -2.06 14.07
CA SER A 244 10.98 -1.93 15.39
C SER A 244 9.97 -1.72 16.53
N ILE A 245 8.68 -1.61 16.24
CA ILE A 245 7.62 -1.37 17.23
C ILE A 245 6.66 -2.56 17.31
N TYR A 246 5.68 -2.47 18.21
CA TYR A 246 4.59 -3.43 18.32
C TYR A 246 3.26 -2.76 18.00
N MET A 247 2.40 -3.49 17.30
CA MET A 247 1.06 -3.06 16.97
C MET A 247 0.05 -4.06 17.50
N LYS A 248 -1.07 -3.56 18.01
CA LYS A 248 -2.22 -4.41 18.33
C LYS A 248 -2.88 -4.90 17.04
N ALA A 249 -3.10 -6.20 16.94
CA ALA A 249 -3.80 -6.83 15.85
C ALA A 249 -4.56 -8.05 16.38
N GLU A 250 -5.81 -8.22 15.96
CA GLU A 250 -6.56 -9.47 16.18
C GLU A 250 -5.97 -10.52 15.24
N LEU A 251 -4.94 -11.26 15.67
CA LEU A 251 -4.06 -12.02 14.79
C LEU A 251 -4.79 -13.04 13.92
N GLU A 252 -5.74 -13.78 14.50
CA GLU A 252 -6.52 -14.77 13.77
C GLU A 252 -7.46 -14.14 12.72
N LYS A 253 -7.85 -12.88 12.92
CA LYS A 253 -8.64 -12.11 11.95
C LYS A 253 -7.75 -11.42 10.93
N ALA A 254 -6.55 -10.97 11.33
CA ALA A 254 -5.60 -10.24 10.51
C ALA A 254 -4.89 -11.15 9.51
N PHE A 255 -4.51 -12.37 9.93
CA PHE A 255 -3.72 -13.32 9.15
C PHE A 255 -4.36 -14.70 9.17
N ASP A 256 -4.08 -15.53 8.18
CA ASP A 256 -4.38 -16.97 8.18
C ASP A 256 -3.29 -17.78 8.90
N GLY A 257 -2.09 -17.19 9.01
CA GLY A 257 -1.03 -17.68 9.86
C GLY A 257 0.20 -16.78 9.82
N ILE A 258 1.18 -17.11 10.67
CA ILE A 258 2.40 -16.34 10.86
C ILE A 258 3.60 -17.27 10.77
N PHE A 259 4.58 -16.86 9.97
CA PHE A 259 5.91 -17.45 9.93
C PHE A 259 6.84 -16.73 10.92
N GLN A 260 7.43 -17.48 11.84
CA GLN A 260 8.56 -17.05 12.65
C GLN A 260 9.85 -17.44 11.93
N ASN A 261 10.67 -16.45 11.60
CA ASN A 261 12.04 -16.64 11.11
C ASN A 261 13.00 -16.87 12.29
#